data_AF-A0A9E5DV98-F1
#
_entry.id   AF-A0A9E5DV98-F1
#
_cell.length_a   1.000
_cell.length_b   1.000
_cell.length_c   1.000
_cell.angle_alpha   90.00
_cell.angle_beta   90.00
_cell.angle_gamma   90.00
#
_symmetry.space_group_name_H-M   'P 1'
#
loop_
_entity.id
_entity.type
_entity.pdbx_description
1 polymer ?
#
loop_
_entity_poly.entity_id
_entity_poly.type
_entity_poly.pdbx_seq_one_letter_code
_entity_poly.pdbx_strand_id
1 'polypeptide(L)' 'MAYSIIKETATTFVLHVLRRWPDREIQISELHDLSGGRYQKENLQNALVRLFEKEFATKENDANRAAWWAITEKGLRGI' A
#
# COMPACT_ATOMS: atom_id res chain seq x y z
N MET A 1 0.23 -27.59 17.87
CA MET A 1 -0.64 -26.56 17.27
C MET A 1 0.25 -25.64 16.44
N ALA A 2 0.16 -25.70 15.11
CA ALA A 2 0.91 -24.82 14.24
C ALA A 2 0.36 -23.40 14.40
N TYR A 3 1.16 -22.48 14.93
CA TYR A 3 0.84 -21.07 14.91
C TYR A 3 0.73 -20.68 13.44
N SER A 4 -0.49 -20.42 12.97
CA SER A 4 -0.74 -19.86 11.64
C SER A 4 0.03 -18.56 11.53
N ILE A 5 1.20 -18.62 10.90
CA ILE A 5 1.89 -17.46 10.36
C ILE A 5 0.86 -16.85 9.43
N ILE A 6 0.20 -15.77 9.87
CA ILE A 6 -0.69 -14.99 9.03
C ILE A 6 0.19 -14.61 7.84
N LYS A 7 -0.08 -15.20 6.67
CA LYS A 7 0.60 -14.82 5.43
C LYS A 7 0.26 -13.34 5.24
N GLU A 8 1.19 -12.47 5.61
CA GLU A 8 1.06 -11.04 5.36
C GLU A 8 0.80 -10.86 3.87
N THR A 9 -0.40 -10.38 3.54
CA THR A 9 -0.78 -10.13 2.15
C THR A 9 -0.17 -8.81 1.70
N ALA A 10 0.06 -8.66 0.40
CA ALA A 10 0.52 -7.39 -0.17
C ALA A 10 -0.37 -6.21 0.28
N THR A 11 -1.69 -6.42 0.40
CA THR A 11 -2.63 -5.40 0.90
C THR A 11 -2.35 -4.98 2.35
N THR A 12 -2.12 -5.94 3.25
CA THR A 12 -1.78 -5.64 4.64
C THR A 12 -0.46 -4.90 4.75
N PHE A 13 0.54 -5.34 3.98
CA PHE A 13 1.85 -4.70 3.91
C PHE A 13 1.74 -3.25 3.42
N VAL A 14 1.07 -3.02 2.27
CA VAL A 14 0.88 -1.67 1.71
C VAL A 14 0.14 -0.77 2.68
N LEU A 15 -0.94 -1.24 3.30
CA LEU A 15 -1.67 -0.46 4.30
C LEU A 15 -0.78 -0.10 5.50
N HIS A 16 0.04 -1.04 5.97
CA HIS A 16 0.97 -0.79 7.08
C HIS A 16 2.00 0.28 6.73
N VAL A 17 2.59 0.20 5.54
CA VAL A 17 3.55 1.19 5.04
C VAL A 17 2.92 2.58 4.93
N LEU A 18 1.74 2.68 4.31
CA LEU A 18 1.03 3.95 4.18
C LEU A 18 0.62 4.55 5.54
N ARG A 19 0.28 3.71 6.54
CA ARG A 19 -0.01 4.15 7.91
C ARG A 19 1.23 4.65 8.65
N ARG A 20 2.39 4.08 8.36
CA ARG A 20 3.65 4.45 9.01
C ARG A 20 4.10 5.86 8.61
N TRP A 21 3.75 6.29 7.40
CA TRP A 21 4.07 7.62 6.88
C TRP A 21 2.83 8.29 6.30
N PRO A 22 1.89 8.73 7.15
CA PRO A 22 0.62 9.28 6.70
C PRO A 22 0.76 10.60 5.94
N ASP A 23 1.79 11.39 6.29
CA ASP A 23 2.05 12.71 5.69
C ASP A 23 2.91 12.63 4.42
N ARG A 24 3.09 11.43 3.85
CA ARG A 24 3.98 11.21 2.72
C ARG A 24 3.31 10.36 1.65
N GLU A 25 3.57 10.74 0.40
CA GLU A 25 3.20 9.96 -0.75
C GLU A 25 4.29 8.93 -1.10
N ILE A 26 3.88 7.74 -1.47
CA ILE A 26 4.76 6.60 -1.71
C ILE A 26 4.51 6.05 -3.12
N GLN A 27 5.60 5.76 -3.82
CA GLN A 27 5.56 5.12 -5.13
C GLN A 27 5.59 3.59 -5.03
N ILE A 28 5.16 2.91 -6.08
CA ILE A 28 5.17 1.44 -6.15
C ILE A 28 6.61 0.89 -6.16
N SER A 29 7.55 1.58 -6.80
CA SER A 29 8.98 1.28 -6.71
C SER A 29 9.45 1.24 -5.26
N GLU A 30 9.07 2.25 -4.48
CA GLU A 30 9.44 2.32 -3.07
C GLU A 30 8.77 1.22 -2.23
N LEU A 31 7.49 0.93 -2.46
CA LEU A 31 6.82 -0.22 -1.80
C LEU A 31 7.51 -1.54 -2.10
N HIS A 32 7.98 -1.71 -3.34
CA HIS A 32 8.73 -2.89 -3.75
C HIS A 32 10.06 -3.00 -3.00
N ASP A 33 10.79 -1.89 -2.91
CA ASP A 33 12.08 -1.83 -2.21
C ASP A 33 11.91 -2.04 -0.69
N LEU A 34 10.90 -1.42 -0.09
CA LEU A 34 10.53 -1.61 1.33
C LEU A 34 10.10 -3.05 1.65
N SER A 35 9.54 -3.76 0.66
CA SER A 35 9.22 -5.18 0.81
C SER A 35 10.44 -6.10 0.69
N GLY A 36 11.62 -5.56 0.37
CA GLY A 36 12.82 -6.35 0.06
C GLY A 36 12.65 -7.22 -1.18
N GLY A 37 11.79 -6.80 -2.13
CA GLY A 37 11.43 -7.60 -3.31
C GLY A 37 10.51 -8.80 -3.02
N ARG A 38 9.94 -8.90 -1.80
CA ARG A 38 9.02 -9.99 -1.43
C ARG A 38 7.74 -10.00 -2.27
N TYR A 39 7.25 -8.82 -2.66
CA TYR A 39 6.04 -8.68 -3.46
C TYR A 39 6.39 -8.11 -4.83
N GLN A 40 5.92 -8.77 -5.89
CA GLN A 40 5.99 -8.22 -7.24
C GLN A 40 5.23 -6.88 -7.34
N LYS A 41 5.70 -5.97 -8.18
CA LYS A 41 5.09 -4.64 -8.39
C LYS A 41 3.60 -4.75 -8.76
N GLU A 42 3.20 -5.75 -9.53
CA GLU A 42 1.80 -6.01 -9.88
C GLU A 42 0.95 -6.33 -8.64
N ASN A 43 1.44 -7.13 -7.71
CA ASN A 43 0.74 -7.45 -6.46
C ASN A 43 0.56 -6.21 -5.58
N LEU A 44 1.57 -5.33 -5.54
CA LEU A 44 1.53 -4.06 -4.82
C LEU A 44 0.56 -3.07 -5.48
N GLN A 45 0.55 -3.00 -6.81
CA GLN A 45 -0.41 -2.21 -7.58
C GLN A 45 -1.85 -2.68 -7.31
N ASN A 46 -2.11 -3.99 -7.37
CA ASN A 46 -3.42 -4.56 -7.08
C ASN A 46 -3.85 -4.29 -5.62
N ALA A 47 -2.90 -4.34 -4.68
CA ALA A 47 -3.14 -3.98 -3.29
C ALA A 47 -3.55 -2.51 -3.13
N LEU A 48 -2.85 -1.59 -3.80
CA LEU A 48 -3.16 -0.16 -3.78
C LEU A 48 -4.53 0.14 -4.39
N VAL A 49 -4.86 -0.47 -5.53
CA VAL A 49 -6.17 -0.33 -6.17
C VAL A 49 -7.29 -0.77 -5.22
N ARG A 50 -7.15 -1.92 -4.55
CA ARG A 50 -8.12 -2.38 -3.55
C ARG A 50 -8.28 -1.44 -2.36
N LEU A 51 -7.18 -0.79 -1.92
CA LEU A 51 -7.24 0.20 -0.85
C LEU A 51 -7.91 1.49 -1.33
N PHE A 52 -7.69 1.88 -2.58
CA PHE A 52 -8.33 3.03 -3.20
C PHE A 52 -9.83 2.85 -3.41
N GLU A 53 -10.26 1.70 -3.92
CA GLU A 53 -11.69 1.35 -4.04
C GLU A 53 -12.43 1.40 -2.70
N LYS A 54 -11.71 1.16 -1.60
CA LYS A 54 -12.25 1.24 -0.23
C LYS A 54 -12.11 2.62 0.40
N GLU A 55 -11.56 3.58 -0.34
CA GLU A 55 -11.24 4.94 0.10
C GLU A 55 -10.22 4.98 1.25
N PHE A 56 -9.37 3.96 1.40
CA PHE A 56 -8.29 3.91 2.40
C PHE A 56 -6.98 4.53 1.90
N ALA A 57 -6.80 4.59 0.58
CA ALA A 57 -5.68 5.25 -0.07
C ALA A 57 -6.19 6.19 -1.16
N THR A 58 -5.44 7.25 -1.43
CA THR A 58 -5.65 8.12 -2.58
C THR A 58 -4.48 7.99 -3.55
N LYS A 59 -4.72 8.35 -4.81
CA LYS A 59 -3.74 8.29 -5.88
C LYS A 59 -3.63 9.68 -6.52
N GLU A 60 -2.46 10.30 -6.43
CA GLU A 60 -2.15 11.45 -7.27
C GLU A 60 -1.55 10.96 -8.59
N ASN A 61 -2.24 11.31 -9.68
CA ASN A 61 -1.88 10.90 -11.03
C ASN A 61 -1.36 12.13 -11.77
N ASP A 62 -0.05 12.35 -11.68
CA ASP A 62 0.63 13.30 -12.55
C ASP A 62 0.64 12.70 -13.97
N ALA A 63 0.08 13.41 -14.95
CA ALA A 63 -0.23 12.92 -16.28
C ALA A 63 1.01 12.38 -17.06
N ASN A 64 2.22 12.59 -16.55
CA ASN A 64 3.47 12.12 -17.14
C ASN A 64 4.38 11.34 -16.18
N ARG A 65 3.93 10.95 -14.98
CA ARG A 65 4.80 10.31 -13.96
C ARG A 65 4.18 9.08 -13.28
N ALA A 66 5.05 8.32 -12.61
CA ALA A 66 4.65 7.21 -11.76
C ALA A 66 3.66 7.70 -10.70
N ALA A 67 2.58 6.93 -10.51
CA ALA A 67 1.53 7.25 -9.57
C ALA A 67 2.04 7.31 -8.13
N TRP A 68 1.68 8.38 -7.43
CA TRP A 68 1.96 8.59 -6.02
C TRP A 68 0.75 8.20 -5.19
N TRP A 69 0.99 7.52 -4.07
CA TRP A 69 -0.08 6.98 -3.23
C TRP A 69 0.07 7.46 -1.79
N ALA A 70 -1.01 7.97 -1.22
CA ALA A 70 -1.06 8.40 0.17
C ALA A 70 -2.20 7.71 0.91
N ILE A 71 -2.11 7.63 2.24
CA ILE A 71 -3.21 7.14 3.06
C ILE A 71 -4.28 8.22 3.21
N THR A 72 -5.55 7.83 3.30
CA THR A 72 -6.63 8.75 3.65
C THR A 72 -6.88 8.74 5.16
N GLU A 73 -7.63 9.73 5.66
CA GLU A 73 -8.12 9.71 7.05
C GLU A 73 -8.89 8.43 7.39
N LYS A 74 -9.67 7.91 6.43
CA LYS A 74 -10.42 6.65 6.59
C LYS A 74 -9.46 5.45 6.72
N GLY A 75 -8.41 5.41 5.90
CA GLY A 75 -7.37 4.37 5.99
C GLY A 75 -6.60 4.39 7.31
N LEU A 76 -6.41 5.58 7.90
CA LEU A 76 -5.76 5.76 9.19
C LEU A 76 -6.60 5.25 10.36
N ARG A 77 -7.90 5.57 10.38
CA ARG A 77 -8.80 5.18 11.48
C ARG A 77 -9.08 3.68 11.56
N GLY A 78 -8.98 2.96 10.44
CA GLY A 78 -9.16 1.50 10.39
C GLY A 78 -10.62 1.03 10.47
N ILE A 79 -10.84 -0.22 10.05
CA ILE A 79 -12.10 -0.97 10.26
C ILE A 79 -12.01 -1.66 11.61
#